data_AF-A0AA38L916-F1
#
_entry.id   AF-A0AA38L916-F1
#
_cell.length_a   1.000
_cell.length_b   1.000
_cell.length_c   1.000
_cell.angle_alpha   90.00
_cell.angle_beta   90.00
_cell.angle_gamma   90.00
#
_symmetry.space_group_name_H-M   'P 1'
#
loop_
_entity.id
_entity.type
_entity.pdbx_description
1 polymer ?
#
loop_
_entity_poly.entity_id
_entity_poly.type
_entity_poly.pdbx_seq_one_letter_code
_entity_poly.pdbx_strand_id
1 'polypeptide(L)' 'ENGLTGDASSVDISTKDNLENLVKIGNNLLNKPVSRVNLETGEFEEVMEEGTNKNALI' A
#
# COMPACT_ATOMS: atom_id res chain seq x y z
N GLU A 1 2.74 -5.79 -4.58
CA GLU A 1 2.65 -4.47 -5.26
C GLU A 1 1.72 -3.49 -4.54
N ASN A 2 2.09 -2.20 -4.52
CA ASN A 2 1.36 -1.12 -3.85
C ASN A 2 0.29 -0.43 -4.74
N GLY A 3 0.21 -0.77 -6.03
CA GLY A 3 -0.78 -0.24 -6.97
C GLY A 3 -0.52 1.19 -7.44
N LEU A 4 0.59 1.81 -7.03
CA LEU A 4 0.99 3.14 -7.49
C LEU A 4 1.62 3.03 -8.87
N THR A 5 0.82 3.22 -9.92
CA THR A 5 1.24 3.15 -11.33
C THR A 5 0.70 4.34 -12.11
N GLY A 6 1.35 4.72 -13.21
CA GLY A 6 0.98 5.89 -14.01
C GLY A 6 0.98 7.16 -13.15
N ASP A 7 -0.04 8.00 -13.29
CA ASP A 7 -0.17 9.26 -12.55
C ASP A 7 -0.15 9.08 -11.01
N ALA A 8 -0.62 7.93 -10.51
CA ALA A 8 -0.61 7.63 -9.08
C ALA A 8 0.80 7.35 -8.53
N SER A 9 1.79 7.10 -9.40
CA SER A 9 3.20 7.02 -9.01
C SER A 9 3.89 8.38 -8.97
N SER A 10 3.25 9.44 -9.47
CA SER A 10 3.82 10.78 -9.50
C SER A 10 3.45 11.57 -8.24
N VAL A 11 4.41 12.37 -7.75
CA VAL A 11 4.24 13.20 -6.54
C VAL A 11 3.81 14.64 -6.85
N ASP A 12 3.82 15.04 -8.12
CA ASP A 12 3.53 16.40 -8.61
C ASP A 12 2.17 16.51 -9.33
N ILE A 13 1.51 15.39 -9.64
CA ILE A 13 0.20 15.38 -10.30
C ILE A 13 -0.91 15.44 -9.24
N SER A 14 -1.36 16.65 -8.91
CA SER A 14 -2.40 16.90 -7.90
C SER A 14 -3.80 17.12 -8.51
N THR A 15 -4.11 16.49 -9.64
CA THR A 15 -5.46 16.54 -10.20
C THR A 15 -6.44 15.87 -9.25
N LYS A 16 -7.70 16.33 -9.23
CA LYS A 16 -8.73 15.75 -8.35
C LYS A 16 -8.86 14.24 -8.54
N ASP A 17 -8.85 13.79 -9.80
CA ASP A 17 -9.00 12.37 -10.13
C ASP A 17 -7.82 11.54 -9.61
N ASN A 18 -6.57 12.05 -9.71
CA ASN A 18 -5.40 11.35 -9.19
C ASN A 18 -5.46 11.25 -7.66
N LEU A 19 -5.86 12.33 -6.97
CA LEU A 19 -6.02 12.32 -5.51
C LEU A 19 -7.10 11.34 -5.05
N GLU A 20 -8.24 11.28 -5.73
CA GLU A 20 -9.29 10.30 -5.44
C GLU A 20 -8.81 8.86 -5.70
N ASN A 21 -8.00 8.65 -6.74
CA ASN A 21 -7.40 7.35 -7.02
C ASN A 21 -6.41 6.93 -5.92
N LEU A 22 -5.55 7.83 -5.47
CA LEU A 22 -4.61 7.60 -4.35
C LEU A 22 -5.34 7.20 -3.07
N VAL A 23 -6.48 7.85 -2.76
CA VAL A 23 -7.34 7.46 -1.63
C VAL A 23 -7.88 6.04 -1.79
N LYS A 24 -8.34 5.65 -2.99
CA LYS A 24 -8.82 4.28 -3.25
C LYS A 24 -7.70 3.25 -3.09
N ILE A 25 -6.50 3.54 -3.62
CA ILE A 25 -5.32 2.69 -3.48
C ILE A 25 -4.98 2.51 -1.99
N GLY A 26 -4.89 3.59 -1.22
CA GLY A 26 -4.63 3.54 0.22
C GLY A 26 -5.65 2.69 0.99
N ASN A 27 -6.94 2.87 0.72
CA ASN A 27 -8.00 2.07 1.34
C ASN A 27 -7.89 0.58 0.98
N ASN A 28 -7.51 0.25 -0.25
CA ASN A 28 -7.26 -1.14 -0.63
C ASN A 28 -6.04 -1.73 0.08
N LEU A 29 -4.96 -0.94 0.25
CA LEU A 29 -3.76 -1.37 0.98
C LEU A 29 -4.03 -1.64 2.46
N LEU A 30 -4.91 -0.85 3.09
CA LEU A 30 -5.32 -1.07 4.47
C LEU A 30 -5.97 -2.44 4.70
N ASN A 31 -6.65 -2.98 3.69
CA ASN A 31 -7.29 -4.30 3.77
C ASN A 31 -6.34 -5.46 3.41
N LYS A 32 -5.14 -5.19 2.90
CA LYS A 32 -4.15 -6.23 2.63
C LYS A 32 -3.53 -6.76 3.93
N PRO A 33 -3.06 -8.03 3.94
CA PRO A 33 -2.27 -8.55 5.05
C PRO A 33 -1.07 -7.68 5.37
N VAL A 34 -0.65 -7.69 6.63
CA VAL A 34 0.63 -7.10 7.03
C VAL A 34 1.75 -7.79 6.26
N SER A 35 2.74 -7.03 5.80
CA SER A 35 3.95 -7.59 5.19
C SER A 35 5.19 -7.07 5.89
N ARG A 36 6.22 -7.91 6.00
CA ARG A 36 7.54 -7.56 6.53
C ARG A 36 8.58 -7.67 5.44
N VAL A 37 9.64 -6.89 5.57
CA VAL A 37 10.81 -7.02 4.69
C VAL A 37 11.66 -8.17 5.20
N ASN A 38 11.89 -9.17 4.34
CA ASN A 38 12.92 -10.17 4.55
C ASN A 38 14.27 -9.49 4.32
N LEU A 39 15.11 -9.40 5.36
CA LEU A 39 16.39 -8.68 5.30
C LEU A 39 17.46 -9.40 4.48
N GLU A 40 17.30 -10.70 4.22
CA GLU A 40 18.23 -11.48 3.40
C GLU A 40 17.92 -11.32 1.91
N THR A 41 16.64 -11.36 1.52
CA THR A 41 16.21 -11.26 0.11
C THR A 41 15.85 -9.84 -0.32
N GLY A 42 15.51 -8.97 0.63
CA GLY A 42 14.96 -7.63 0.40
C GLY A 42 13.49 -7.62 -0.03
N GLU A 43 12.83 -8.78 -0.08
CA GLU A 43 11.45 -8.90 -0.53
C GLU A 43 10.44 -8.67 0.59
N PHE A 44 9.22 -8.27 0.23
CA PHE A 44 8.10 -8.16 1.16
C PHE A 44 7.37 -9.49 1.28
N GLU A 45 7.29 -10.02 2.49
CA GLU A 45 6.62 -11.27 2.80
C GLU A 45 5.38 -11.01 3.67
N GLU A 46 4.24 -11.58 3.28
CA GLU A 46 2.99 -11.48 4.05
C GLU A 46 3.08 -12.26 5.36
N VAL A 47 2.63 -11.65 6.45
CA VAL A 47 2.58 -12.25 7.79
C VAL A 47 1.13 -12.53 8.14
N MET A 48 0.66 -13.75 7.83
CA MET A 48 -0.77 -14.12 7.96
C MET A 48 -1.33 -13.98 9.38
N GLU A 49 -0.49 -14.11 10.42
CA GLU A 49 -0.95 -14.07 11.82
C GLU A 49 -1.16 -12.66 12.37
N GLU A 50 -0.70 -11.62 11.67
CA GLU A 50 -0.74 -10.22 12.14
C GLU A 50 -1.92 -9.42 11.60
N GLY A 51 -2.83 -10.08 10.89
CA GLY A 51 -4.03 -9.47 10.35
C GLY A 51 -3.72 -8.51 9.20
N THR A 52 -4.49 -7.42 9.10
CA THR A 52 -4.38 -6.45 8.00
C THR A 52 -3.54 -5.23 8.38
N ASN A 53 -3.06 -4.49 7.39
CA ASN A 53 -2.37 -3.21 7.61
C ASN A 53 -3.22 -2.23 8.45
N LYS A 54 -4.56 -2.26 8.30
CA LYS A 54 -5.46 -1.48 9.14
C LYS A 54 -5.38 -1.86 10.61
N ASN A 55 -5.23 -3.15 10.93
CA ASN A 55 -5.13 -3.61 12.32
C ASN A 55 -3.82 -3.17 12.98
N ALA A 56 -2.73 -3.10 12.22
CA ALA A 56 -1.41 -2.72 12.71
C ALA A 56 -1.23 -1.21 12.99
N LEU A 57 -2.14 -0.35 12.50
CA LEU A 57 -2.09 1.10 12.69
C LEU A 57 -2.85 1.59 13.95
N ILE A 58 -3.39 0.67 14.75
CA ILE A 58 -4.22 0.94 15.93
C ILE A 58 -3.37 0.94 17.20
#